data_AF-A0A392SMH7-F1
#
_entry.id   AF-A0A392SMH7-F1
#
_cell.length_a   1.000
_cell.length_b   1.000
_cell.length_c   1.000
_cell.angle_alpha   90.00
_cell.angle_beta   90.00
_cell.angle_gamma   90.00
#
_symmetry.space_group_name_H-M   'P 1'
#
loop_
_entity.id
_entity.type
_entity.pdbx_description
1 polymer ?
#
loop_
_entity_poly.entity_id
_entity_poly.type
_entity_poly.pdbx_seq_one_letter_code
_entity_poly.pdbx_strand_id
1 'polypeptide(L)'
;MDINTHFRMPNVYYQTQGTLYLEAMSYRQQFPPPPFYPRFQTPDEWNAYRQADQVEYQAIMDRNEAVFYEQYGAHMRAQEEQRAAASASAA
;
A
#
# COMPACT_ATOMS: atom_id res chain seq x y z
N MET A 1 10.72 14.48 -0.91
CA MET A 1 10.11 13.18 -1.29
C MET A 1 9.22 12.77 -0.13
N ASP A 2 7.92 12.59 -0.35
CA ASP A 2 6.93 12.36 0.71
C ASP A 2 7.08 10.95 1.31
N ILE A 3 6.81 10.85 2.62
CA ILE A 3 6.91 9.62 3.42
C ILE A 3 6.02 8.50 2.87
N ASN A 4 4.86 8.86 2.36
CA ASN A 4 3.89 7.95 1.78
C ASN A 4 4.44 7.32 0.48
N THR A 5 5.30 8.04 -0.25
CA THR A 5 5.98 7.50 -1.44
C THR A 5 7.13 6.56 -1.04
N HIS A 6 7.84 6.85 0.06
CA HIS A 6 8.99 6.06 0.50
C HIS A 6 8.59 4.74 1.21
N PHE A 7 7.48 4.73 1.95
CA PHE A 7 7.00 3.57 2.71
C PHE A 7 5.78 2.88 2.10
N ARG A 8 5.27 3.38 0.95
CA ARG A 8 4.22 2.78 0.11
C ARG A 8 3.05 2.16 0.89
N MET A 9 2.59 2.84 1.93
CA MET A 9 1.39 2.46 2.65
C MET A 9 0.16 2.87 1.82
N PRO A 10 -0.77 1.96 1.50
CA PRO A 10 -1.96 2.31 0.74
C PRO A 10 -2.84 3.21 1.62
N ASN A 11 -2.96 4.47 1.21
CA ASN A 11 -3.85 5.47 1.78
C ASN A 11 -3.72 5.67 3.30
N VAL A 12 -2.59 6.22 3.77
CA VAL A 12 -2.62 6.91 5.05
C VAL A 12 -2.71 8.41 4.79
N TYR A 13 -3.95 8.89 4.68
CA TYR A 13 -4.25 10.32 4.76
C TYR A 13 -3.97 10.80 6.18
N TYR A 14 -2.69 10.90 6.54
CA TYR A 14 -2.35 11.63 7.74
C TYR A 14 -2.70 13.09 7.49
N GLN A 15 -3.64 13.64 8.26
CA GLN A 15 -3.80 15.08 8.33
C GLN A 15 -2.47 15.66 8.75
N THR A 16 -1.77 16.35 7.84
CA THR A 16 -0.39 16.79 8.05
C THR A 16 -0.27 17.91 9.10
N GLN A 17 -1.41 18.47 9.51
CA GLN A 17 -1.55 19.41 10.63
C GLN A 17 -2.10 18.74 11.90
N GLY A 18 -2.46 17.45 11.83
CA GLY A 18 -2.98 16.68 12.95
C GLY A 18 -1.86 16.27 13.91
N THR A 19 -2.21 16.13 15.18
CA THR A 19 -1.28 15.79 16.26
C THR A 19 -0.53 14.48 15.99
N LEU A 20 -1.22 13.44 15.51
CA LEU A 20 -0.60 12.14 15.18
C LEU A 20 0.51 12.25 14.12
N TYR A 21 0.29 13.06 13.08
CA TYR A 21 1.31 13.28 12.05
C TYR A 21 2.51 14.06 12.59
N LEU A 22 2.24 15.12 13.35
CA LEU A 22 3.29 15.96 13.93
C LEU A 22 4.14 15.18 14.95
N GLU A 23 3.50 14.34 15.77
CA GLU A 23 4.19 13.42 16.68
C GLU A 23 5.02 12.39 15.91
N ALA A 24 4.46 11.75 14.89
CA ALA A 24 5.19 10.79 14.06
C ALA A 24 6.38 11.45 13.32
N MET A 25 6.21 12.68 12.84
CA MET A 25 7.29 13.43 12.19
C MET A 25 8.37 13.83 13.19
N SER A 26 7.97 14.32 14.36
CA SER A 26 8.89 14.68 15.45
C SER A 26 9.67 13.45 15.92
N TYR A 27 9.00 12.31 16.05
CA TYR A 27 9.62 11.03 16.38
C TYR A 27 10.68 10.64 15.34
N ARG A 28 10.37 10.76 14.03
CA ARG A 28 11.35 10.48 12.96
C ARG A 28 12.51 11.47 12.92
N GLN A 29 12.30 12.72 13.30
CA GLN A 29 13.38 13.71 13.40
C GLN A 29 14.30 13.40 14.58
N GLN A 30 13.72 12.98 15.71
CA GLN A 30 14.48 12.59 16.91
C GLN A 30 15.19 11.24 16.73
N PHE A 31 14.55 10.30 16.03
CA PHE A 31 15.05 8.96 15.75
C PHE A 31 15.07 8.73 14.24
N PRO A 32 16.09 9.26 13.53
CA PRO A 32 16.20 9.07 12.09
C PRO A 32 16.32 7.58 11.77
N PRO A 33 15.74 7.12 10.64
CA PRO A 33 15.92 5.74 10.21
C PRO A 33 17.42 5.44 10.05
N PRO A 34 17.88 4.24 10.45
CA PRO A 34 19.28 3.86 10.28
C PRO A 34 19.71 4.01 8.82
N PRO A 35 20.89 4.59 8.55
CA PRO A 35 21.39 4.68 7.19
C PRO A 35 21.64 3.28 6.62
N PHE A 36 21.48 3.14 5.29
CA PHE A 36 21.75 1.87 4.60
C PHE A 36 23.23 1.48 4.64
N TYR A 37 24.15 2.43 4.77
CA TYR A 37 25.55 2.19 5.08
C TYR A 37 25.82 2.55 6.55
N PRO A 38 26.51 1.72 7.35
CA PRO A 38 27.21 0.49 7.00
C PRO A 38 26.36 -0.78 7.15
N ARG A 39 25.02 -0.68 7.20
CA ARG A 39 24.13 -1.85 7.32
C ARG A 39 24.34 -2.85 6.17
N PHE A 40 24.58 -2.34 4.96
CA PHE A 40 25.11 -3.08 3.83
C PHE A 40 26.50 -2.52 3.52
N GLN A 41 27.52 -3.34 3.74
CA GLN A 41 28.93 -2.93 3.64
C GLN A 41 29.44 -3.00 2.20
N THR A 42 28.80 -3.82 1.37
CA THR A 42 29.19 -4.01 -0.03
C THR A 42 28.04 -3.72 -0.99
N PRO A 43 28.34 -3.34 -2.25
CA PRO A 43 27.33 -3.23 -3.30
C PRO A 43 26.56 -4.54 -3.53
N ASP A 44 27.21 -5.68 -3.34
CA ASP A 44 26.58 -7.00 -3.54
C ASP A 44 25.53 -7.30 -2.47
N GLU A 45 25.82 -6.99 -1.20
CA GLU A 45 24.84 -7.09 -0.10
C GLU A 45 23.62 -6.18 -0.34
N TRP A 46 23.87 -4.95 -0.82
CA TRP A 46 22.80 -4.02 -1.20
C TRP A 46 21.93 -4.57 -2.33
N ASN A 47 22.55 -5.14 -3.38
CA ASN A 47 21.83 -5.69 -4.52
C ASN A 47 21.02 -6.93 -4.13
N ALA A 48 21.58 -7.82 -3.30
CA ALA A 48 20.87 -8.99 -2.79
C ALA A 48 19.63 -8.60 -1.97
N TYR A 49 19.78 -7.60 -1.07
CA TYR A 49 18.66 -7.06 -0.31
C TYR A 49 17.56 -6.51 -1.23
N ARG A 50 17.93 -5.66 -2.21
CA ARG A 50 16.96 -5.10 -3.16
C ARG A 50 16.24 -6.16 -3.99
N GLN A 51 16.94 -7.21 -4.40
CA GLN A 51 16.34 -8.29 -5.19
C GLN A 51 15.31 -9.08 -4.37
N ALA A 52 15.65 -9.42 -3.12
CA ALA A 52 14.72 -10.09 -2.21
C ALA A 52 13.46 -9.23 -1.95
N ASP A 53 13.67 -7.95 -1.62
CA ASP A 53 12.59 -6.98 -1.38
C ASP A 53 11.67 -6.83 -2.61
N GLN A 54 12.24 -6.79 -3.82
CA GLN A 54 11.47 -6.72 -5.06
C GLN A 54 10.60 -7.97 -5.30
N VAL A 55 11.12 -9.17 -5.01
CA VAL A 55 10.37 -10.42 -5.17
C VAL A 55 9.21 -10.49 -4.17
N GLU A 56 9.46 -10.15 -2.91
CA GLU A 56 8.41 -10.09 -1.88
C GLU A 56 7.34 -9.06 -2.25
N TYR A 57 7.76 -7.87 -2.70
CA TYR A 57 6.84 -6.84 -3.15
C TYR A 57 5.94 -7.32 -4.29
N GLN A 58 6.52 -7.95 -5.32
CA GLN A 58 5.75 -8.44 -6.45
C GLN A 58 4.71 -9.48 -6.00
N ALA A 59 5.09 -10.41 -5.12
CA ALA A 59 4.16 -11.41 -4.59
C ALA A 59 2.98 -10.79 -3.82
N ILE A 60 3.22 -9.73 -3.04
CA ILE A 60 2.17 -8.98 -2.36
C ILE A 60 1.25 -8.29 -3.38
N MET A 61 1.83 -7.66 -4.41
CA MET A 61 1.06 -6.96 -5.44
C MET A 61 0.19 -7.92 -6.25
N ASP A 62 0.71 -9.08 -6.65
CA ASP A 62 -0.03 -10.10 -7.38
C ASP A 62 -1.23 -10.60 -6.56
N ARG A 63 -1.03 -10.84 -5.26
CA ARG A 63 -2.11 -11.20 -4.35
C ARG A 63 -3.16 -10.10 -4.24
N ASN A 64 -2.73 -8.85 -4.08
CA ASN A 64 -3.64 -7.71 -3.95
C ASN A 64 -4.45 -7.50 -5.24
N GLU A 65 -3.83 -7.67 -6.40
CA GLU A 65 -4.49 -7.60 -7.69
C GLU A 65 -5.56 -8.69 -7.84
N ALA A 66 -5.23 -9.93 -7.46
CA ALA A 66 -6.19 -11.03 -7.48
C ALA A 66 -7.41 -10.75 -6.58
N VAL A 67 -7.16 -10.28 -5.35
CA VAL A 67 -8.23 -9.90 -4.40
C VAL A 67 -9.07 -8.76 -4.95
N PHE A 68 -8.45 -7.75 -5.57
CA PHE A 68 -9.16 -6.63 -6.16
C PHE A 68 -10.15 -7.09 -7.24
N TYR A 69 -9.70 -7.92 -8.19
CA TYR A 69 -10.57 -8.38 -9.28
C TYR A 69 -11.68 -9.32 -8.81
N GLU A 70 -11.43 -10.14 -7.79
CA GLU A 70 -12.48 -10.96 -7.16
C GLU A 70 -13.59 -10.09 -6.57
N GLN A 71 -13.20 -9.09 -5.76
CA GLN A 71 -14.15 -8.17 -5.11
C GLN A 71 -14.89 -7.31 -6.13
N TYR A 72 -14.18 -6.79 -7.13
CA TYR A 72 -14.77 -6.01 -8.20
C TYR A 72 -15.79 -6.83 -8.99
N GLY A 73 -15.45 -8.07 -9.36
CA GLY A 73 -16.37 -8.98 -10.04
C GLY A 73 -17.62 -9.29 -9.21
N ALA A 74 -17.46 -9.52 -7.90
CA ALA A 74 -18.59 -9.70 -6.99
C ALA A 74 -19.50 -8.46 -6.93
N HIS A 75 -18.91 -7.27 -6.83
CA HIS A 75 -19.65 -6.01 -6.82
C HIS A 75 -20.44 -5.81 -8.13
N MET A 76 -19.83 -6.08 -9.28
CA MET A 76 -20.49 -5.93 -10.59
C MET A 76 -21.70 -6.87 -10.73
N ARG A 77 -21.57 -8.13 -10.32
CA ARG A 77 -22.68 -9.10 -10.33
C ARG A 77 -23.82 -8.65 -9.41
N ALA A 78 -23.51 -8.26 -8.17
CA ALA A 78 -24.51 -7.78 -7.23
C ALA A 78 -25.25 -6.53 -7.75
N GLN A 79 -24.52 -5.60 -8.39
CA GLN A 79 -25.11 -4.41 -8.99
C GLN A 79 -26.05 -4.77 -10.17
N GLU A 80 -25.66 -5.72 -11.01
CA GLU A 80 -26.50 -6.19 -12.13
C GLU A 80 -27.77 -6.87 -11.62
N GLU A 81 -27.67 -7.75 -10.62
CA GLU A 81 -28.82 -8.39 -9.98
C GLU A 81 -29.77 -7.37 -9.36
N GLN A 82 -29.25 -6.34 -8.68
CA GLN A 82 -30.06 -5.25 -8.14
C GLN A 82 -30.77 -4.46 -9.23
N ARG A 83 -30.10 -4.16 -10.35
CA ARG A 83 -30.72 -3.48 -11.50
C ARG A 83 -31.81 -4.34 -12.12
N ALA A 84 -31.56 -5.64 -12.32
CA ALA A 84 -32.54 -6.57 -12.87
C ALA A 84 -33.79 -6.69 -11.98
N ALA A 85 -33.60 -6.79 -10.66
CA ALA A 85 -34.69 -6.82 -9.69
C ALA A 85 -35.52 -5.51 -9.70
N ALA A 86 -34.85 -4.36 -9.77
CA ALA A 86 -35.52 -3.07 -9.86
C ALA A 86 -36.34 -2.94 -11.15
N SER A 87 -35.79 -3.35 -12.29
CA SER A 87 -36.51 -3.36 -13.57
C SER A 87 -37.72 -4.30 -13.55
N ALA A 88 -37.60 -5.47 -12.93
CA ALA A 88 -38.71 -6.41 -12.78
C ALA A 88 -39.83 -5.89 -11.86
N SER A 89 -39.50 -5.12 -10.83
CA SER A 89 -40.49 -4.50 -9.93
C SER A 89 -41.23 -3.30 -10.51
N ALA A 90 -40.72 -2.72 -11.60
CA ALA A 90 -41.29 -1.56 -12.28
C ALA A 90 -42.17 -1.91 -13.50
N ALA A 91 -42.28 -3.20 -13.85
CA ALA A 91 -43.13 -3.74 -14.92
C ALA A 91 -44.43 -4.32 -14.35
#